data_AF-S7MVC1-F1
#
_entry.id   AF-S7MVC1-F1
#
_cell.length_a   1.000
_cell.length_b   1.000
_cell.length_c   1.000
_cell.angle_alpha   90.00
_cell.angle_beta   90.00
_cell.angle_gamma   90.00
#
_symmetry.space_group_name_H-M   'P 1'
#
loop_
_entity.id
_entity.type
_entity.pdbx_description
1 polymer ?
#
loop_
_entity_poly.entity_id
_entity_poly.type
_entity_poly.pdbx_seq_one_letter_code
_entity_poly.pdbx_strand_id
1 'polypeptide(L)'
;MYKKAEASFWTAEEVDLSKDLQHWEALKSDERYFISHVLAFFAASDGIVNENLVERFSQEVQITEARCFYGFQIAMENIHSEMYSLLIDTYIKDPKEREFLFNAIETMPCVKKKADWALRWIGDKEATYGERVVAFAAVEGIFFSGSFASIFWLKKRGLMPGLTFSNELISRDEEFLTEALPVKLIGMNCTLMKRYIEFVADRLLLELGFSKVFRVENPFDFMENISLEGKTNFFEKRVGEYQRMGVMSSPTENSFTLDADF
;
A
#
# COMPACT_ATOMS: atom_id res chain seq x y z
N MET A 1 14.18 5.40 7.35
CA MET A 1 12.91 5.28 6.62
C MET A 1 13.13 5.55 5.14
N TYR A 2 13.46 6.78 4.72
CA TYR A 2 13.70 7.15 3.31
C TYR A 2 14.59 6.20 2.51
N LYS A 3 15.84 5.95 2.92
CA LYS A 3 16.73 5.02 2.20
C LYS A 3 16.23 3.58 2.11
N LYS A 4 15.36 3.14 3.02
CA LYS A 4 14.73 1.81 2.95
C LYS A 4 13.62 1.79 1.88
N ALA A 5 12.79 2.84 1.85
CA ALA A 5 11.73 3.00 0.84
C ALA A 5 12.32 3.21 -0.56
N GLU A 6 13.36 4.03 -0.69
CA GLU A 6 14.06 4.23 -1.96
C GLU A 6 14.65 2.93 -2.52
N ALA A 7 15.18 2.07 -1.65
CA ALA A 7 15.73 0.76 -2.04
C ALA A 7 14.64 -0.25 -2.46
N SER A 8 13.37 0.06 -2.26
CA SER A 8 12.23 -0.79 -2.66
C SER A 8 11.47 -0.24 -3.87
N PHE A 9 12.00 0.77 -4.55
CA PHE A 9 11.43 1.31 -5.79
C PHE A 9 11.11 0.20 -6.82
N TRP A 10 9.98 0.36 -7.51
CA TRP A 10 9.52 -0.51 -8.59
C TRP A 10 8.63 0.28 -9.55
N THR A 11 8.44 -0.21 -10.77
CA THR A 11 7.49 0.38 -11.75
C THR A 11 6.41 -0.61 -12.20
N ALA A 12 5.30 -0.11 -12.75
CA ALA A 12 4.18 -0.95 -13.20
C ALA A 12 4.61 -1.98 -14.26
N GLU A 13 5.60 -1.66 -15.09
CA GLU A 13 6.14 -2.55 -16.13
C GLU A 13 6.86 -3.78 -15.58
N GLU A 14 7.28 -3.78 -14.32
CA GLU A 14 7.89 -4.95 -13.68
C GLU A 14 6.86 -6.06 -13.40
N VAL A 15 5.56 -5.75 -13.47
CA VAL A 15 4.47 -6.69 -13.19
C VAL A 15 4.01 -7.39 -14.47
N ASP A 16 4.33 -8.67 -14.59
CA ASP A 16 3.88 -9.51 -15.71
C ASP A 16 2.40 -9.93 -15.55
N LEU A 17 1.52 -9.32 -16.34
CA LEU A 17 0.09 -9.65 -16.41
C LEU A 17 -0.27 -10.69 -17.48
N SER A 18 0.70 -11.24 -18.22
CA SER A 18 0.45 -12.08 -19.40
C SER A 18 -0.40 -13.33 -19.11
N LYS A 19 -0.28 -13.89 -17.91
CA LYS A 19 -1.01 -15.09 -17.48
C LYS A 19 -2.31 -14.77 -16.74
N ASP A 20 -2.49 -13.53 -16.31
CA ASP A 20 -3.60 -13.17 -15.44
C ASP A 20 -4.94 -13.23 -16.14
N LEU A 21 -5.00 -12.84 -17.42
CA LEU A 21 -6.27 -12.85 -18.15
C LEU A 21 -6.87 -14.26 -18.25
N GLN A 22 -6.03 -15.28 -18.45
CA GLN A 22 -6.47 -16.66 -18.45
C GLN A 22 -6.98 -17.09 -17.07
N HIS A 23 -6.30 -16.69 -16.00
CA HIS A 23 -6.73 -16.98 -14.63
C HIS A 23 -8.05 -16.25 -14.31
N TRP A 24 -8.20 -15.01 -14.75
CA TRP A 24 -9.39 -14.18 -14.57
C TRP A 24 -10.64 -14.79 -15.19
N GLU A 25 -10.52 -15.27 -16.43
CA GLU A 25 -11.63 -15.93 -17.13
C GLU A 25 -12.04 -17.24 -16.45
N ALA A 26 -11.11 -17.93 -15.78
CA ALA A 26 -11.35 -19.15 -15.03
C ALA A 26 -11.97 -18.94 -13.62
N LEU A 27 -11.95 -17.71 -13.09
CA LEU A 27 -12.59 -17.37 -11.81
C LEU A 27 -14.12 -17.49 -11.88
N LYS A 28 -14.75 -17.72 -10.73
CA LYS A 28 -16.21 -17.67 -10.62
C LYS A 28 -16.71 -16.23 -10.81
N SER A 29 -17.96 -16.07 -11.23
CA SER A 29 -18.61 -14.75 -11.36
C SER A 29 -18.49 -13.92 -10.08
N ASP A 30 -18.69 -14.54 -8.93
CA ASP A 30 -18.69 -13.87 -7.63
C ASP A 30 -17.27 -13.46 -7.22
N GLU A 31 -16.26 -14.25 -7.60
CA GLU A 31 -14.85 -13.93 -7.36
C GLU A 31 -14.41 -12.77 -8.24
N ARG A 32 -14.78 -12.77 -9.53
CA ARG A 32 -14.54 -11.62 -10.42
C ARG A 32 -15.22 -10.38 -9.89
N TYR A 33 -16.51 -10.46 -9.57
CA TYR A 33 -17.27 -9.34 -9.02
C TYR A 33 -16.57 -8.75 -7.78
N PHE A 34 -16.19 -9.61 -6.83
CA PHE A 34 -15.51 -9.19 -5.62
C PHE A 34 -14.16 -8.51 -5.91
N ILE A 35 -13.32 -9.10 -6.75
CA ILE A 35 -12.00 -8.53 -7.08
C ILE A 35 -12.13 -7.22 -7.87
N SER A 36 -13.07 -7.11 -8.81
CA SER A 36 -13.35 -5.86 -9.52
C SER A 36 -13.69 -4.73 -8.54
N HIS A 37 -14.50 -5.02 -7.53
CA HIS A 37 -14.92 -4.05 -6.51
C HIS A 37 -13.78 -3.67 -5.55
N VAL A 38 -12.86 -4.60 -5.28
CA VAL A 38 -11.63 -4.33 -4.53
C VAL A 38 -10.70 -3.40 -5.31
N LEU A 39 -10.47 -3.68 -6.60
CA LEU A 39 -9.63 -2.83 -7.47
C LEU A 39 -10.23 -1.43 -7.63
N ALA A 40 -11.55 -1.34 -7.79
CA ALA A 40 -12.26 -0.07 -7.87
C ALA A 40 -12.12 0.77 -6.59
N PHE A 41 -12.14 0.12 -5.42
CA PHE A 41 -11.89 0.79 -4.15
C PHE A 41 -10.46 1.33 -4.05
N PHE A 42 -9.46 0.57 -4.48
CA PHE A 42 -8.06 1.01 -4.49
C PHE A 42 -7.84 2.20 -5.43
N ALA A 43 -8.25 2.08 -6.70
CA ALA A 43 -8.10 3.15 -7.69
C ALA A 43 -8.77 4.46 -7.26
N ALA A 44 -9.87 4.39 -6.51
CA ALA A 44 -10.55 5.55 -5.95
C ALA A 44 -9.85 6.15 -4.71
N SER A 45 -9.16 5.34 -3.92
CA SER A 45 -8.65 5.75 -2.60
C SER A 45 -7.26 6.36 -2.67
N ASP A 46 -6.37 5.85 -3.54
CA ASP A 46 -4.99 6.35 -3.68
C ASP A 46 -4.96 7.84 -4.06
N GLY A 47 -5.91 8.30 -4.87
CA GLY A 47 -6.05 9.72 -5.20
C GLY A 47 -6.30 10.61 -3.95
N ILE A 48 -7.12 10.12 -3.01
CA ILE A 48 -7.44 10.83 -1.76
C ILE A 48 -6.22 10.84 -0.82
N VAL A 49 -5.50 9.73 -0.75
CA VAL A 49 -4.25 9.60 0.01
C VAL A 49 -3.19 10.58 -0.49
N ASN A 50 -3.00 10.63 -1.81
CA ASN A 50 -2.04 11.51 -2.47
C ASN A 50 -2.35 12.99 -2.18
N GLU A 51 -3.62 13.40 -2.30
CA GLU A 51 -4.05 14.78 -1.98
C GLU A 51 -3.73 15.14 -0.52
N ASN A 52 -3.97 14.24 0.43
CA ASN A 52 -3.64 14.47 1.84
C ASN A 52 -2.13 14.63 2.09
N LEU A 53 -1.31 13.78 1.46
CA LEU A 53 0.14 13.83 1.58
C LEU A 53 0.72 15.15 1.05
N VAL A 54 0.24 15.57 -0.13
CA VAL A 54 0.69 16.79 -0.81
C VAL A 54 0.19 18.04 -0.09
N GLU A 55 -1.11 18.13 0.20
CA GLU A 55 -1.71 19.37 0.69
C GLU A 55 -1.47 19.60 2.18
N ARG A 56 -1.36 18.53 2.98
CA ARG A 56 -1.25 18.65 4.44
C ARG A 56 0.13 18.25 4.94
N PHE A 57 0.50 16.98 4.84
CA PHE A 57 1.69 16.49 5.54
C PHE A 57 2.99 17.10 5.03
N SER A 58 3.16 17.21 3.71
CA SER A 58 4.35 17.81 3.09
C SER A 58 4.48 19.32 3.38
N GLN A 59 3.36 20.01 3.58
CA GLN A 59 3.35 21.44 3.93
C GLN A 59 3.54 21.70 5.42
N GLU A 60 3.08 20.82 6.30
CA GLU A 60 3.17 21.02 7.75
C GLU A 60 4.52 20.53 8.31
N VAL A 61 5.10 19.47 7.73
CA VAL A 61 6.41 18.95 8.16
C VAL A 61 7.55 19.64 7.42
N GLN A 62 8.30 20.48 8.14
CA GLN A 62 9.41 21.26 7.57
C GLN A 62 10.78 20.57 7.62
N ILE A 63 10.87 19.38 8.22
CA ILE A 63 12.11 18.61 8.32
C ILE A 63 12.47 18.06 6.94
N THR A 64 13.68 18.35 6.45
CA THR A 64 14.12 18.00 5.09
C THR A 64 14.07 16.49 4.83
N GLU A 65 14.54 15.67 5.78
CA GLU A 65 14.55 14.22 5.65
C GLU A 65 13.14 13.64 5.51
N ALA A 66 12.17 14.21 6.24
CA ALA A 66 10.77 13.81 6.15
C ALA A 66 10.14 14.26 4.82
N ARG A 67 10.49 15.44 4.31
CA ARG A 67 10.04 15.91 3.00
C ARG A 67 10.58 15.06 1.85
N CYS A 68 11.83 14.59 1.94
CA CYS A 68 12.39 13.63 0.98
C CYS A 68 11.61 12.30 1.02
N PHE A 69 11.23 11.84 2.22
CA PHE A 69 10.39 10.65 2.36
C PHE A 69 9.00 10.84 1.74
N TYR A 70 8.29 11.91 2.08
CA TYR A 70 6.97 12.20 1.50
C TYR A 70 7.02 12.39 -0.01
N GLY A 71 8.05 13.04 -0.54
CA GLY A 71 8.22 13.17 -1.99
C GLY A 71 8.36 11.83 -2.70
N PHE A 72 9.12 10.89 -2.11
CA PHE A 72 9.22 9.54 -2.63
C PHE A 72 7.91 8.76 -2.48
N GLN A 73 7.22 8.91 -1.34
CA GLN A 73 5.92 8.29 -1.11
C GLN A 73 4.91 8.73 -2.17
N ILE A 74 4.76 10.02 -2.43
CA ILE A 74 3.87 10.56 -3.47
C ILE A 74 4.19 9.96 -4.85
N ALA A 75 5.47 9.74 -5.15
CA ALA A 75 5.88 9.10 -6.40
C ALA A 75 5.41 7.63 -6.45
N MET A 76 5.53 6.89 -5.35
CA MET A 76 5.05 5.51 -5.28
C MET A 76 3.52 5.41 -5.34
N GLU A 77 2.78 6.31 -4.67
CA GLU A 77 1.30 6.37 -4.75
C GLU A 77 0.81 6.58 -6.19
N ASN A 78 1.54 7.36 -7.00
CA ASN A 78 1.22 7.52 -8.42
C ASN A 78 1.41 6.21 -9.20
N ILE A 79 2.47 5.45 -8.89
CA ILE A 79 2.74 4.14 -9.49
C ILE A 79 1.68 3.12 -9.04
N HIS A 80 1.21 3.19 -7.79
CA HIS A 80 0.12 2.35 -7.30
C HIS A 80 -1.18 2.65 -8.05
N SER A 81 -1.53 3.94 -8.20
CA SER A 81 -2.70 4.39 -8.98
C SER A 81 -2.64 3.93 -10.43
N GLU A 82 -1.47 4.02 -11.07
CA GLU A 82 -1.23 3.49 -12.41
C GLU A 82 -1.44 1.97 -12.46
N MET A 83 -0.84 1.24 -11.53
CA MET A 83 -0.95 -0.22 -11.46
C MET A 83 -2.41 -0.66 -11.31
N TYR A 84 -3.20 -0.04 -10.42
CA TYR A 84 -4.62 -0.35 -10.28
C TYR A 84 -5.42 -0.05 -11.55
N SER A 85 -5.12 1.07 -12.22
CA SER A 85 -5.74 1.41 -13.50
C SER A 85 -5.42 0.38 -14.58
N LEU A 86 -4.16 -0.06 -14.67
CA LEU A 86 -3.71 -1.10 -15.59
C LEU A 86 -4.38 -2.45 -15.31
N LEU A 87 -4.52 -2.84 -14.04
CA LEU A 87 -5.22 -4.06 -13.63
C LEU A 87 -6.70 -4.02 -14.05
N ILE A 88 -7.39 -2.92 -13.79
CA ILE A 88 -8.79 -2.74 -14.20
C ILE A 88 -8.92 -2.80 -15.72
N ASP A 89 -8.07 -2.08 -16.46
CA ASP A 89 -8.11 -2.07 -17.92
C ASP A 89 -7.82 -3.46 -18.53
N THR A 90 -6.91 -4.21 -17.92
CA THR A 90 -6.55 -5.57 -18.35
C THR A 90 -7.70 -6.56 -18.12
N TYR A 91 -8.39 -6.50 -16.98
CA TYR A 91 -9.37 -7.52 -16.59
C TYR A 91 -10.80 -7.21 -17.04
N ILE A 92 -11.15 -5.92 -17.13
CA ILE A 92 -12.52 -5.46 -17.36
C ILE A 92 -12.66 -5.00 -18.83
N LYS A 93 -13.11 -5.94 -19.66
CA LYS A 93 -13.26 -5.71 -21.12
C LYS A 93 -14.46 -4.82 -21.47
N ASP A 94 -15.51 -4.79 -20.64
CA ASP A 94 -16.69 -3.95 -20.90
C ASP A 94 -16.39 -2.49 -20.51
N PRO A 95 -16.39 -1.54 -21.46
CA PRO A 95 -16.14 -0.13 -21.18
C PRO A 95 -17.11 0.47 -20.16
N LYS A 96 -18.37 0.01 -20.11
CA LYS A 96 -19.37 0.52 -19.16
C LYS A 96 -19.12 0.04 -17.75
N GLU A 97 -18.74 -1.23 -17.59
CA GLU A 97 -18.35 -1.79 -16.30
C GLU A 97 -17.09 -1.09 -15.79
N ARG A 98 -16.12 -0.87 -16.68
CA ARG A 98 -14.90 -0.14 -16.35
C ARG A 98 -15.18 1.30 -15.90
N GLU A 99 -16.02 2.04 -16.62
CA GLU A 99 -16.45 3.39 -16.22
C GLU A 99 -17.18 3.38 -14.87
N PHE A 100 -18.04 2.39 -14.62
CA PHE A 100 -18.71 2.22 -13.33
C PHE A 100 -17.72 2.03 -12.17
N LEU A 101 -16.67 1.22 -12.39
CA LEU A 101 -15.64 0.91 -11.39
C LEU A 101 -14.70 2.10 -11.14
N PHE A 102 -14.29 2.84 -12.18
CA PHE A 102 -13.48 4.04 -12.00
C PHE A 102 -14.23 5.14 -11.25
N ASN A 103 -15.56 5.19 -11.37
CA ASN A 103 -16.41 6.11 -10.62
C ASN A 103 -16.90 5.54 -9.28
N ALA A 104 -16.17 4.60 -8.66
CA ALA A 104 -16.58 3.90 -7.44
C ALA A 104 -16.96 4.82 -6.26
N ILE A 105 -16.36 6.01 -6.13
CA ILE A 105 -16.74 6.98 -5.10
C ILE A 105 -18.20 7.42 -5.25
N GLU A 106 -18.69 7.53 -6.48
CA GLU A 106 -20.07 7.93 -6.76
C GLU A 106 -21.02 6.74 -6.87
N THR A 107 -20.53 5.63 -7.42
CA THR A 107 -21.35 4.46 -7.76
C THR A 107 -21.46 3.44 -6.62
N MET A 108 -20.53 3.44 -5.65
CA MET A 108 -20.49 2.47 -4.56
C MET A 108 -20.65 3.14 -3.18
N PRO A 109 -21.80 2.97 -2.49
CA PRO A 109 -22.07 3.65 -1.22
C PRO A 109 -21.07 3.35 -0.09
N CYS A 110 -20.47 2.15 -0.06
CA CYS A 110 -19.46 1.80 0.93
C CYS A 110 -18.12 2.51 0.69
N VAL A 111 -17.72 2.66 -0.58
CA VAL A 111 -16.52 3.41 -0.99
C VAL A 111 -16.74 4.89 -0.68
N LYS A 112 -17.89 5.44 -1.08
CA LYS A 112 -18.27 6.82 -0.75
C LYS A 112 -18.15 7.14 0.74
N LYS A 113 -18.69 6.28 1.61
CA LYS A 113 -18.62 6.48 3.07
C LYS A 113 -17.19 6.49 3.60
N LYS A 114 -16.30 5.65 3.06
CA LYS A 114 -14.88 5.65 3.43
C LYS A 114 -14.17 6.90 2.93
N ALA A 115 -14.42 7.29 1.68
CA ALA A 115 -13.91 8.52 1.08
C ALA A 115 -14.36 9.76 1.87
N ASP A 116 -15.65 9.90 2.15
CA ASP A 116 -16.22 10.99 2.94
C ASP A 116 -15.63 11.05 4.37
N TRP A 117 -15.30 9.89 4.96
CA TRP A 117 -14.63 9.84 6.26
C TRP A 117 -13.19 10.35 6.16
N ALA A 118 -12.42 9.91 5.15
CA ALA A 118 -11.05 10.36 4.93
C ALA A 118 -11.01 11.87 4.65
N LEU A 119 -11.81 12.34 3.67
CA LEU A 119 -11.92 13.75 3.29
C LEU A 119 -12.32 14.65 4.45
N ARG A 120 -13.12 14.16 5.40
CA ARG A 120 -13.45 14.90 6.62
C ARG A 120 -12.20 15.22 7.44
N TRP A 121 -11.33 14.23 7.67
CA TRP A 121 -10.11 14.42 8.46
C TRP A 121 -9.04 15.22 7.71
N ILE A 122 -9.00 15.11 6.38
CA ILE A 122 -8.15 15.94 5.51
C ILE A 122 -8.60 17.40 5.55
N GLY A 123 -9.90 17.65 5.50
CA GLY A 123 -10.51 18.97 5.49
C GLY A 123 -10.65 19.63 6.87
N ASP A 124 -10.48 18.88 7.96
CA ASP A 124 -10.69 19.38 9.32
C ASP A 124 -9.59 20.38 9.72
N LYS A 125 -10.00 21.63 9.95
CA LYS A 125 -9.11 22.72 10.37
C LYS A 125 -8.93 22.81 11.88
N GLU A 126 -9.84 22.21 12.65
CA GLU A 126 -9.83 22.22 14.10
C GLU A 126 -9.08 21.00 14.67
N ALA A 127 -9.01 19.91 13.90
CA ALA A 127 -8.21 18.74 14.25
C ALA A 127 -6.75 19.12 14.50
N THR A 128 -6.13 18.49 15.49
CA THR A 128 -4.70 18.60 15.75
C THR A 128 -3.91 17.80 14.71
N TYR A 129 -2.61 18.12 14.56
CA TYR A 129 -1.72 17.34 13.71
C TYR A 129 -1.69 15.85 14.11
N GLY A 130 -1.66 15.56 15.41
CA GLY A 130 -1.66 14.18 15.91
C GLY A 130 -2.94 13.41 15.54
N GLU A 131 -4.11 14.05 15.65
CA GLU A 131 -5.38 13.42 15.22
C GLU A 131 -5.40 13.14 13.72
N ARG A 132 -4.87 14.05 12.89
CA ARG A 132 -4.74 13.82 11.45
C ARG A 132 -3.76 12.69 11.13
N VAL A 133 -2.63 12.60 11.83
CA VAL A 133 -1.68 11.47 11.68
C VAL A 133 -2.36 10.14 12.01
N VAL A 134 -3.14 10.09 13.09
CA VAL A 134 -3.89 8.86 13.46
C VAL A 134 -4.97 8.54 12.43
N ALA A 135 -5.70 9.54 11.94
CA ALA A 135 -6.70 9.35 10.89
C ALA A 135 -6.06 8.83 9.60
N PHE A 136 -4.92 9.37 9.21
CA PHE A 136 -4.15 8.93 8.06
C PHE A 136 -3.66 7.49 8.23
N ALA A 137 -3.07 7.14 9.38
CA ALA A 137 -2.66 5.78 9.67
C ALA A 137 -3.84 4.77 9.67
N ALA A 138 -5.06 5.22 9.99
CA ALA A 138 -6.25 4.40 9.89
C ALA A 138 -6.71 4.20 8.42
N VAL A 139 -6.51 5.17 7.53
CA VAL A 139 -6.74 4.99 6.09
C VAL A 139 -5.77 3.94 5.55
N GLU A 140 -4.47 4.17 5.67
CA GLU A 140 -3.45 3.27 5.11
C GLU A 140 -3.50 1.87 5.75
N GLY A 141 -3.55 1.84 7.09
CA GLY A 141 -3.38 0.62 7.85
C GLY A 141 -4.65 -0.21 8.03
N ILE A 142 -5.82 0.43 8.17
CA ILE A 142 -7.07 -0.27 8.50
C ILE A 142 -7.96 -0.41 7.26
N PHE A 143 -8.16 0.66 6.48
CA PHE A 143 -9.15 0.63 5.40
C PHE A 143 -8.77 -0.30 4.25
N PHE A 144 -7.47 -0.45 3.98
CA PHE A 144 -6.93 -1.33 2.92
C PHE A 144 -6.63 -2.76 3.38
N SER A 145 -6.46 -2.99 4.69
CA SER A 145 -6.06 -4.31 5.25
C SER A 145 -6.93 -5.48 4.76
N GLY A 146 -8.26 -5.28 4.70
CA GLY A 146 -9.17 -6.30 4.22
C GLY A 146 -9.09 -6.58 2.71
N SER A 147 -8.78 -5.54 1.93
CA SER A 147 -8.59 -5.65 0.48
C SER A 147 -7.31 -6.40 0.16
N PHE A 148 -6.18 -6.05 0.79
CA PHE A 148 -4.91 -6.76 0.62
C PHE A 148 -5.03 -8.24 1.01
N ALA A 149 -5.65 -8.54 2.16
CA ALA A 149 -5.88 -9.91 2.62
C ALA A 149 -6.64 -10.77 1.59
N SER A 150 -7.57 -10.14 0.88
CA SER A 150 -8.43 -10.82 -0.09
C SER A 150 -7.69 -11.19 -1.39
N ILE A 151 -6.73 -10.36 -1.81
CA ILE A 151 -5.89 -10.65 -2.98
C ILE A 151 -4.82 -11.69 -2.61
N PHE A 152 -4.24 -11.60 -1.41
CA PHE A 152 -3.34 -12.66 -0.90
C PHE A 152 -4.00 -14.05 -0.85
N TRP A 153 -5.33 -14.11 -0.67
CA TRP A 153 -6.07 -15.36 -0.78
C TRP A 153 -6.04 -15.98 -2.18
N LEU A 154 -6.01 -15.18 -3.24
CA LEU A 154 -5.78 -15.68 -4.60
C LEU A 154 -4.36 -16.24 -4.74
N LYS A 155 -3.37 -15.61 -4.10
CA LYS A 155 -1.97 -16.08 -4.11
C LYS A 155 -1.85 -17.49 -3.52
N LYS A 156 -2.53 -17.78 -2.39
CA LYS A 156 -2.55 -19.12 -1.78
C LYS A 156 -3.10 -20.19 -2.72
N ARG A 157 -4.01 -19.80 -3.62
CA ARG A 157 -4.61 -20.69 -4.63
C ARG A 157 -3.76 -20.81 -5.90
N GLY A 158 -2.65 -20.07 -5.99
CA GLY A 158 -1.81 -20.02 -7.19
C GLY A 158 -2.49 -19.29 -8.36
N LEU A 159 -3.40 -18.36 -8.08
CA LEU A 159 -4.18 -17.63 -9.09
C LEU A 159 -3.68 -16.18 -9.23
N MET A 160 -3.92 -15.59 -10.40
CA MET A 160 -3.58 -14.20 -10.73
C MET A 160 -2.15 -13.79 -10.31
N PRO A 161 -1.09 -14.44 -10.84
CA PRO A 161 0.30 -14.16 -10.44
C PRO A 161 0.70 -12.69 -10.57
N GLY A 162 0.20 -11.97 -11.58
CA GLY A 162 0.45 -10.54 -11.77
C GLY A 162 -0.19 -9.68 -10.69
N LEU A 163 -1.51 -9.82 -10.50
CA LEU A 163 -2.28 -9.14 -9.44
C LEU A 163 -1.70 -9.39 -8.05
N THR A 164 -1.33 -10.64 -7.77
CA THR A 164 -0.82 -11.01 -6.45
C THR A 164 0.59 -10.51 -6.21
N PHE A 165 1.40 -10.39 -7.26
CA PHE A 165 2.74 -9.80 -7.18
C PHE A 165 2.67 -8.28 -7.01
N SER A 166 1.84 -7.57 -7.79
CA SER A 166 1.66 -6.13 -7.58
C SER A 166 1.11 -5.81 -6.19
N ASN A 167 0.16 -6.60 -5.69
CA ASN A 167 -0.36 -6.48 -4.33
C ASN A 167 0.72 -6.68 -3.25
N GLU A 168 1.75 -7.50 -3.49
CA GLU A 168 2.88 -7.64 -2.58
C GLU A 168 3.78 -6.42 -2.55
N LEU A 169 4.04 -5.83 -3.70
CA LEU A 169 4.84 -4.62 -3.81
C LEU A 169 4.13 -3.45 -3.13
N ILE A 170 2.85 -3.24 -3.44
CA ILE A 170 2.03 -2.17 -2.86
C ILE A 170 1.86 -2.37 -1.35
N SER A 171 1.45 -3.56 -0.90
CA SER A 171 1.28 -3.83 0.54
C SER A 171 2.58 -3.67 1.34
N ARG A 172 3.74 -3.92 0.73
CA ARG A 172 5.05 -3.67 1.36
C ARG A 172 5.32 -2.17 1.49
N ASP A 173 5.01 -1.40 0.46
CA ASP A 173 5.20 0.05 0.47
C ASP A 173 4.31 0.69 1.55
N GLU A 174 3.06 0.25 1.66
CA GLU A 174 2.11 0.65 2.70
C GLU A 174 2.54 0.25 4.13
N GLU A 175 3.19 -0.92 4.27
CA GLU A 175 3.76 -1.37 5.54
C GLU A 175 4.92 -0.46 6.00
N PHE A 176 5.71 0.10 5.07
CA PHE A 176 6.76 1.06 5.44
C PHE A 176 6.19 2.38 5.98
N LEU A 177 4.99 2.77 5.52
CA LEU A 177 4.28 3.96 5.99
C LEU A 177 3.65 3.74 7.36
N THR A 178 3.20 2.52 7.58
CA THR A 178 2.57 2.06 8.81
C THR A 178 3.49 1.08 9.53
N GLU A 179 4.74 1.44 9.85
CA GLU A 179 5.71 0.59 10.62
C GLU A 179 5.13 0.02 11.94
N ALA A 180 3.87 0.34 12.28
CA ALA A 180 3.01 -0.28 13.27
C ALA A 180 2.19 -1.53 12.88
N LEU A 181 2.22 -1.99 11.62
CA LEU A 181 1.35 -3.06 11.14
C LEU A 181 2.13 -4.04 10.26
N PRO A 182 2.84 -5.03 10.84
CA PRO A 182 3.29 -6.19 10.08
C PRO A 182 2.08 -7.01 9.62
N VAL A 183 1.68 -6.81 8.36
CA VAL A 183 0.48 -7.42 7.75
C VAL A 183 0.91 -8.63 6.91
N LYS A 184 0.77 -9.84 7.46
CA LYS A 184 0.88 -11.09 6.68
C LYS A 184 -0.35 -11.94 6.92
N LEU A 185 -1.16 -12.18 5.88
CA LEU A 185 -2.54 -12.65 6.05
C LEU A 185 -3.03 -13.53 4.92
N ILE A 186 -3.78 -14.60 5.26
CA ILE A 186 -4.75 -15.25 4.35
C ILE A 186 -5.88 -15.93 5.17
N GLY A 187 -7.06 -16.18 4.56
CA GLY A 187 -7.99 -17.27 4.94
C GLY A 187 -9.43 -16.90 5.31
N MET A 188 -10.22 -16.29 4.41
CA MET A 188 -11.37 -15.48 4.83
C MET A 188 -12.78 -16.09 4.68
N ASN A 189 -13.61 -15.83 5.70
CA ASN A 189 -15.04 -15.55 5.56
C ASN A 189 -15.30 -14.14 6.18
N CYS A 190 -16.48 -13.53 5.96
CA CYS A 190 -16.77 -12.17 6.45
C CYS A 190 -16.58 -11.99 7.98
N THR A 191 -16.82 -13.04 8.76
CA THR A 191 -16.66 -13.01 10.22
C THR A 191 -15.18 -12.98 10.62
N LEU A 192 -14.36 -13.80 9.96
CA LEU A 192 -12.91 -13.81 10.18
C LEU A 192 -12.25 -12.52 9.69
N MET A 193 -12.71 -11.96 8.57
CA MET A 193 -12.23 -10.67 8.08
C MET A 193 -12.56 -9.53 9.06
N LYS A 194 -13.77 -9.51 9.62
CA LYS A 194 -14.13 -8.52 10.64
C LYS A 194 -13.20 -8.61 11.87
N ARG A 195 -12.99 -9.84 12.40
CA ARG A 195 -12.05 -10.07 13.50
C ARG A 195 -10.63 -9.68 13.16
N TYR A 196 -10.25 -9.85 11.90
CA TYR A 196 -8.94 -9.44 11.42
C TYR A 196 -8.77 -7.91 11.41
N ILE A 197 -9.75 -7.17 10.88
CA ILE A 197 -9.76 -5.70 10.92
C ILE A 197 -9.71 -5.20 12.37
N GLU A 198 -10.46 -5.83 13.27
CA GLU A 198 -10.44 -5.53 14.71
C GLU A 198 -9.06 -5.80 15.34
N PHE A 199 -8.36 -6.86 14.91
CA PHE A 199 -6.99 -7.18 15.34
C PHE A 199 -5.98 -6.12 14.85
N VAL A 200 -6.09 -5.69 13.59
CA VAL A 200 -5.24 -4.62 13.02
C VAL A 200 -5.45 -3.31 13.76
N ALA A 201 -6.70 -2.95 14.02
CA ALA A 201 -7.03 -1.74 14.78
C ALA A 201 -6.41 -1.77 16.18
N ASP A 202 -6.49 -2.90 16.89
CA ASP A 202 -5.86 -3.07 18.21
C ASP A 202 -4.34 -3.00 18.17
N ARG A 203 -3.72 -3.51 17.11
CA ARG A 203 -2.27 -3.39 16.88
C ARG A 203 -1.86 -1.94 16.72
N LEU A 204 -2.54 -1.21 15.84
CA LEU A 204 -2.29 0.22 15.62
C LEU A 204 -2.45 1.02 16.93
N LEU A 205 -3.48 0.73 17.72
CA LEU A 205 -3.69 1.36 19.02
C LEU A 205 -2.54 1.12 20.01
N LEU A 206 -2.04 -0.11 20.09
CA LEU A 206 -0.93 -0.44 21.00
C LEU A 206 0.35 0.31 20.64
N GLU A 207 0.65 0.47 19.36
CA GLU A 207 1.86 1.15 18.89
C GLU A 207 1.79 2.66 19.10
N LEU A 208 0.58 3.21 19.03
CA LEU A 208 0.27 4.59 19.45
C LEU A 208 0.24 4.76 20.98
N GLY A 209 0.48 3.70 21.76
CA GLY A 209 0.54 3.73 23.23
C GLY A 209 -0.81 3.61 23.95
N PHE A 210 -1.88 3.25 23.23
CA PHE A 210 -3.22 3.08 23.79
C PHE A 210 -3.52 1.60 24.13
N SER A 211 -4.53 1.39 24.98
CA SER A 211 -5.01 0.05 25.31
C SER A 211 -5.88 -0.53 24.19
N LYS A 212 -5.78 -1.84 23.96
CA LYS A 212 -6.66 -2.60 23.07
C LYS A 212 -8.14 -2.34 23.35
N VAL A 213 -8.91 -2.10 22.30
CA VAL A 213 -10.36 -1.86 22.34
C VAL A 213 -11.12 -3.15 22.06
N PHE A 214 -10.74 -3.90 21.02
CA PHE A 214 -11.48 -5.08 20.56
C PHE A 214 -11.03 -6.37 21.27
N ARG A 215 -9.77 -6.42 21.70
CA ARG A 215 -9.10 -7.54 22.38
C ARG A 215 -9.25 -8.86 21.64
N VAL A 216 -9.20 -8.80 20.32
CA VAL A 216 -9.31 -9.98 19.46
C VAL A 216 -7.94 -10.53 19.11
N GLU A 217 -7.85 -11.85 19.06
CA GLU A 217 -6.68 -12.56 18.54
C GLU A 217 -6.77 -12.68 17.02
N ASN A 218 -5.59 -12.83 16.41
CA ASN A 218 -5.48 -12.93 14.97
C ASN A 218 -6.12 -14.25 14.46
N PRO A 219 -7.17 -14.21 13.63
CA PRO A 219 -7.97 -15.39 13.30
C PRO A 219 -7.35 -16.36 12.27
N PHE A 220 -6.08 -16.18 11.86
CA PHE A 220 -5.48 -16.91 10.72
C PHE A 220 -4.19 -17.71 11.07
N ASP A 221 -4.27 -18.78 11.85
CA ASP A 221 -3.16 -19.55 12.47
C ASP A 221 -1.85 -19.86 11.67
N PHE A 222 -1.82 -19.81 10.33
CA PHE A 222 -0.61 -20.11 9.54
C PHE A 222 0.34 -18.91 9.33
N MET A 223 0.11 -17.82 10.05
CA MET A 223 0.95 -16.60 9.98
C MET A 223 2.31 -16.74 10.68
N GLU A 224 2.57 -17.84 11.40
CA GLU A 224 3.85 -18.05 12.09
C GLU A 224 4.96 -18.63 11.19
N ASN A 225 4.63 -19.28 10.07
CA ASN A 225 5.59 -20.16 9.35
C ASN A 225 6.08 -19.70 7.96
N ILE A 226 5.87 -18.44 7.54
CA ILE A 226 6.34 -17.92 6.23
C ILE A 226 7.60 -17.03 6.38
N SER A 227 8.31 -17.11 7.51
CA SER A 227 9.41 -16.19 7.83
C SER A 227 10.83 -16.70 7.59
N LEU A 228 11.07 -17.90 7.04
CA LEU A 228 12.41 -18.50 7.10
C LEU A 228 13.01 -19.10 5.82
N GLU A 229 12.35 -19.04 4.66
CA GLU A 229 12.98 -19.46 3.40
C GLU A 229 13.08 -18.28 2.43
N GLY A 230 14.26 -17.66 2.35
CA GLY A 230 14.63 -16.84 1.18
C GLY A 230 15.41 -15.54 1.42
N LYS A 231 15.53 -15.02 2.66
CA LYS A 231 16.34 -13.82 2.92
C LYS A 231 17.83 -14.14 3.11
N THR A 232 18.49 -14.62 2.06
CA THR A 232 19.93 -14.35 1.91
C THR A 232 20.06 -13.09 1.05
N ASN A 233 20.12 -11.93 1.73
CA ASN A 233 20.33 -10.63 1.10
C ASN A 233 21.63 -10.64 0.28
N PHE A 234 21.50 -10.48 -1.03
CA PHE A 234 22.63 -10.36 -1.96
C PHE A 234 23.60 -9.22 -1.57
N PHE A 235 23.11 -8.21 -0.84
CA PHE A 235 23.90 -7.08 -0.35
C PHE A 235 24.73 -7.36 0.92
N GLU A 236 24.32 -8.29 1.79
CA GLU A 236 25.10 -8.60 3.00
C GLU A 236 26.46 -9.23 2.66
N LYS A 237 26.59 -9.88 1.49
CA LYS A 237 27.86 -10.44 1.02
C LYS A 237 28.88 -9.40 0.55
N ARG A 238 28.46 -8.22 0.05
CA ARG A 238 29.38 -7.21 -0.50
C ARG A 238 29.80 -6.12 0.48
N VAL A 239 29.06 -5.92 1.57
CA VAL A 239 29.36 -4.84 2.53
C VAL A 239 30.68 -5.07 3.28
N GLY A 240 31.16 -6.33 3.37
CA GLY A 240 32.47 -6.64 3.95
C GLY A 240 33.68 -6.18 3.12
N GLU A 241 33.54 -5.92 1.83
CA GLU A 241 34.68 -5.62 0.93
C GLU A 241 34.90 -4.12 0.69
N TYR A 242 33.88 -3.27 0.90
CA TYR A 242 34.01 -1.82 0.69
C TYR A 242 34.62 -1.04 1.86
N GLN A 243 34.79 -1.64 3.04
CA GLN A 243 35.45 -0.97 4.18
C GLN A 243 36.99 -0.91 4.08
N ARG A 244 37.59 -1.40 2.99
CA ARG A 244 39.06 -1.48 2.84
C ARG A 244 39.65 -0.80 1.60
N MET A 245 38.96 0.14 0.97
CA MET A 245 39.58 0.93 -0.11
C MET A 245 39.24 2.40 0.11
N GLY A 246 40.21 3.12 0.69
CA GLY A 246 40.05 4.48 1.16
C GLY A 246 39.78 5.49 0.06
N VAL A 247 38.97 6.49 0.40
CA VAL A 247 39.03 7.83 -0.18
C VAL A 247 38.69 8.81 0.94
N MET A 248 39.72 9.44 1.50
CA MET A 248 39.57 10.71 2.20
C MET A 248 39.42 11.80 1.12
N SER A 249 38.37 12.61 1.18
CA SER A 249 38.32 13.88 0.44
C SER A 249 37.46 14.92 1.15
N SER A 250 38.04 16.11 1.23
CA SER A 250 37.67 17.34 1.93
C SER A 250 36.41 18.05 1.42
N PRO A 251 35.83 18.99 2.21
CA PRO A 251 34.53 19.57 1.93
C PRO A 251 34.63 20.84 1.08
N THR A 252 34.18 20.80 -0.17
CA THR A 252 33.71 21.97 -0.95
C THR A 252 33.06 21.52 -2.26
N GLU A 253 32.06 22.28 -2.70
CA GLU A 253 31.33 22.22 -3.99
C GLU A 253 30.07 21.33 -4.04
N ASN A 254 28.99 21.85 -3.44
CA ASN A 254 27.63 21.61 -3.93
C ASN A 254 27.40 22.49 -5.17
N SER A 255 27.37 21.91 -6.38
CA SER A 255 26.74 22.54 -7.54
C SER A 255 25.77 21.56 -8.21
N PHE A 256 24.55 22.04 -8.45
CA PHE A 256 23.48 21.32 -9.14
C PHE A 256 23.50 21.75 -10.62
N THR A 257 23.57 20.80 -11.55
CA THR A 257 23.54 21.08 -13.00
C THR A 257 22.31 20.45 -13.65
N LEU A 258 21.71 21.21 -14.57
CA LEU A 258 20.41 20.95 -15.22
C LEU A 258 20.51 20.29 -16.60
N ASP A 259 21.71 19.89 -17.04
CA ASP A 259 21.91 19.32 -18.37
C ASP A 259 21.75 17.79 -18.37
N ALA A 260 20.55 17.35 -17.97
CA ALA A 260 20.10 15.99 -18.18
C ALA A 260 19.33 15.91 -19.51
N ASP A 261 19.84 15.12 -20.46
CA ASP A 261 19.04 14.63 -21.58
C ASP A 261 18.19 13.44 -21.08
N PHE A 262 16.87 13.54 -21.32
CA PHE A 262 15.84 12.58 -20.95
C PHE A 262 15.97 11.22 -21.64
#